data_AF-A0A2D0H8P8-F1
#
_entry.id   AF-A0A2D0H8P8-F1
#
_cell.length_a   1.000
_cell.length_b   1.000
_cell.length_c   1.000
_cell.angle_alpha   90.00
_cell.angle_beta   90.00
_cell.angle_gamma   90.00
#
_symmetry.space_group_name_H-M   'P 1'
#
loop_
_entity.id
_entity.type
_entity.pdbx_description
1 polymer ?
#
loop_
_entity_poly.entity_id
_entity_poly.type
_entity_poly.pdbx_seq_one_letter_code
_entity_poly.pdbx_strand_id
1 'polypeptide(L)'
;MQFAKSLATAKQADYQYFLELGAKPILIGMGQLDETNNLDENSSQWLATLNPRQSDWQQILDTLGKLYVKGSLIDWSGFDRNYPRYRLPLPTYPWQQERYWIEASTNNSKPQIWTQNATHTLLGHRVNSPLKEILFTSQVSQNSPILADHRLYENAVFPATAYLEMALAAGKEVLPPGKLVITDFSIQQALILAEDEVKSLQLILSYSDNGNYNFQVFSEITANDWQLHVSGKVGITSTVDNQKNH
;
A
#
# COMPACT_ATOMS: atom_id res chain seq x y z
N MET A 1 -37.27 -2.32 -37.20
CA MET A 1 -36.48 -2.01 -36.00
C MET A 1 -35.29 -1.14 -36.40
N GLN A 2 -34.96 -0.07 -35.66
CA GLN A 2 -33.85 0.83 -35.97
C GLN A 2 -32.65 0.57 -35.03
N PHE A 3 -32.03 -0.60 -35.15
CA PHE A 3 -30.95 -1.06 -34.25
C PHE A 3 -29.75 -0.09 -34.20
N ALA A 4 -29.24 0.34 -35.37
CA ALA A 4 -28.10 1.24 -35.46
C ALA A 4 -28.37 2.61 -34.79
N LYS A 5 -29.60 3.12 -34.89
CA LYS A 5 -29.98 4.39 -34.25
C LYS A 5 -29.98 4.28 -32.73
N SER A 6 -30.51 3.17 -32.19
CA SER A 6 -30.48 2.89 -30.75
C SER A 6 -29.05 2.75 -30.22
N LEU A 7 -28.16 2.12 -30.98
CA LEU A 7 -26.75 1.98 -30.61
C LEU A 7 -26.03 3.34 -30.61
N ALA A 8 -26.25 4.17 -31.61
CA ALA A 8 -25.70 5.54 -31.67
C ALA A 8 -26.16 6.38 -30.47
N THR A 9 -27.44 6.28 -30.07
CA THR A 9 -27.96 6.96 -28.88
C THR A 9 -27.33 6.44 -27.59
N ALA A 10 -27.11 5.12 -27.46
CA ALA A 10 -26.45 4.55 -26.29
C ALA A 10 -24.97 4.99 -26.18
N LYS A 11 -24.24 5.05 -27.31
CA LYS A 11 -22.87 5.58 -27.35
C LYS A 11 -22.82 7.07 -26.99
N GLN A 12 -23.78 7.88 -27.46
CA GLN A 12 -23.90 9.29 -27.06
C GLN A 12 -24.17 9.48 -25.56
N ALA A 13 -24.74 8.48 -24.90
CA ALA A 13 -24.97 8.45 -23.45
C ALA A 13 -23.80 7.84 -22.66
N ASP A 14 -22.64 7.63 -23.30
CA ASP A 14 -21.39 7.13 -22.70
C ASP A 14 -21.49 5.72 -22.08
N TYR A 15 -22.39 4.87 -22.62
CA TYR A 15 -22.42 3.46 -22.24
C TYR A 15 -21.23 2.70 -22.85
N GLN A 16 -20.45 2.08 -21.97
CA GLN A 16 -19.21 1.37 -22.32
C GLN A 16 -19.38 -0.15 -22.44
N TYR A 17 -20.52 -0.70 -22.01
CA TYR A 17 -20.79 -2.13 -21.96
C TYR A 17 -22.09 -2.48 -22.67
N PHE A 18 -21.99 -3.40 -23.63
CA PHE A 18 -23.13 -3.92 -24.38
C PHE A 18 -23.24 -5.43 -24.14
N LEU A 19 -24.30 -5.84 -23.46
CA LEU A 19 -24.58 -7.24 -23.14
C LEU A 19 -25.68 -7.79 -24.05
N GLU A 20 -25.35 -8.77 -24.88
CA GLU A 20 -26.34 -9.48 -25.70
C GLU A 20 -26.99 -10.61 -24.88
N LEU A 21 -28.31 -10.50 -24.73
CA LEU A 21 -29.16 -11.51 -24.10
C LEU A 21 -29.76 -12.43 -25.16
N GLY A 22 -29.19 -13.62 -25.34
CA GLY A 22 -29.73 -14.58 -26.31
C GLY A 22 -28.82 -15.77 -26.59
N ALA A 23 -29.43 -16.87 -27.07
CA ALA A 23 -28.77 -18.15 -27.32
C ALA A 23 -27.69 -18.13 -28.42
N LYS A 24 -27.68 -17.10 -29.27
CA LYS A 24 -26.71 -16.90 -30.35
C LYS A 24 -26.28 -15.43 -30.37
N PRO A 25 -24.98 -15.13 -30.33
CA PRO A 25 -24.48 -13.76 -30.40
C PRO A 25 -24.51 -13.25 -31.84
N ILE A 26 -25.66 -12.73 -32.28
CA ILE A 26 -25.87 -12.23 -33.65
C ILE A 26 -25.63 -10.71 -33.70
N LEU A 27 -25.94 -10.00 -32.61
CA LEU A 27 -25.90 -8.54 -32.55
C LEU A 27 -24.51 -7.99 -32.21
N ILE A 28 -23.68 -8.77 -31.50
CA ILE A 28 -22.28 -8.42 -31.20
C ILE A 28 -21.48 -8.18 -32.48
N GLY A 29 -21.61 -9.06 -33.48
CA GLY A 29 -20.91 -8.89 -34.75
C GLY A 29 -21.33 -7.61 -35.50
N MET A 30 -22.59 -7.20 -35.38
CA MET A 30 -23.10 -5.96 -35.99
C MET A 30 -22.62 -4.71 -35.24
N GLY A 31 -22.49 -4.79 -33.91
CA GLY A 31 -21.96 -3.70 -33.08
C GLY A 31 -20.46 -3.45 -33.27
N GLN A 32 -19.67 -4.52 -33.40
CA GLN A 32 -18.23 -4.45 -33.62
C GLN A 32 -17.87 -3.92 -35.01
N LEU A 33 -18.66 -4.21 -36.05
CA LEU A 33 -18.45 -3.67 -37.40
C LEU A 33 -18.57 -2.13 -37.45
N ASP A 34 -19.42 -1.55 -36.59
CA ASP A 34 -19.60 -0.10 -36.44
C ASP A 34 -18.42 0.57 -35.71
N GLU A 35 -17.55 -0.21 -35.05
CA GLU A 35 -16.38 0.27 -34.28
C GLU A 35 -15.06 0.20 -35.06
N THR A 36 -14.97 -0.62 -36.12
CA THR A 36 -13.73 -0.83 -36.90
C THR A 36 -13.14 0.43 -37.55
N ASN A 37 -13.85 1.57 -37.54
CA ASN A 37 -13.38 2.86 -38.05
C ASN A 37 -12.85 3.83 -36.98
N ASN A 38 -12.88 3.49 -35.68
CA ASN A 38 -12.37 4.34 -34.60
C ASN A 38 -11.34 3.58 -33.76
N LEU A 39 -10.06 3.91 -33.95
CA LEU A 39 -8.90 3.33 -33.26
C LEU A 39 -8.65 4.01 -31.90
N ASP A 40 -9.68 4.15 -31.06
CA ASP A 40 -9.52 4.65 -29.69
C ASP A 40 -9.38 3.48 -28.70
N GLU A 41 -8.50 3.64 -27.70
CA GLU A 41 -8.29 2.66 -26.61
C GLU A 41 -9.54 2.44 -25.73
N ASN A 42 -10.53 3.32 -25.82
CA ASN A 42 -11.85 3.20 -25.16
C ASN A 42 -12.86 2.42 -26.04
N SER A 43 -12.47 1.24 -26.51
CA SER A 43 -13.37 0.36 -27.26
C SER A 43 -14.47 -0.20 -26.34
N SER A 44 -15.73 0.05 -26.71
CA SER A 44 -16.89 -0.48 -25.98
C SER A 44 -16.83 -2.01 -25.96
N GLN A 45 -17.18 -2.61 -24.82
CA GLN A 45 -17.07 -4.05 -24.64
C GLN A 45 -18.37 -4.75 -25.00
N TRP A 46 -18.25 -5.73 -25.88
CA TRP A 46 -19.37 -6.54 -26.38
C TRP A 46 -19.34 -7.92 -25.76
N LEU A 47 -20.33 -8.24 -24.94
CA LEU A 47 -20.39 -9.47 -24.16
C LEU A 47 -21.64 -10.29 -24.51
N ALA A 48 -21.49 -11.60 -24.64
CA ALA A 48 -22.59 -12.53 -24.91
C ALA A 48 -22.91 -13.33 -23.67
N THR A 49 -24.19 -13.41 -23.29
CA THR A 49 -24.61 -14.29 -22.18
C THR A 49 -24.59 -15.77 -22.54
N LEU A 50 -24.84 -16.13 -23.79
CA LEU A 50 -24.83 -17.53 -24.26
C LEU A 50 -24.12 -17.64 -25.62
N ASN A 51 -23.50 -18.80 -25.84
CA ASN A 51 -22.80 -19.12 -27.07
C ASN A 51 -23.00 -20.61 -27.38
N PRO A 52 -23.56 -21.00 -28.54
CA PRO A 52 -23.84 -22.40 -28.87
C PRO A 52 -22.59 -23.30 -28.91
N ARG A 53 -21.39 -22.70 -28.96
CA ARG A 53 -20.11 -23.41 -29.02
C ARG A 53 -19.52 -23.69 -27.64
N GLN A 54 -20.15 -23.24 -26.56
CA GLN A 54 -19.66 -23.39 -25.18
C GLN A 54 -20.78 -23.85 -24.25
N SER A 55 -20.42 -24.35 -23.07
CA SER A 55 -21.40 -24.60 -22.02
C SER A 55 -22.02 -23.28 -21.56
N ASP A 56 -23.35 -23.22 -21.49
CA ASP A 56 -24.11 -22.04 -21.06
C ASP A 56 -23.58 -21.47 -19.74
N TRP A 57 -23.28 -22.36 -18.78
CA TRP A 57 -22.78 -21.94 -17.46
C TRP A 57 -21.37 -21.34 -17.51
N GLN A 58 -20.51 -21.88 -18.37
CA GLN A 58 -19.15 -21.36 -18.55
C GLN A 58 -19.16 -19.99 -19.24
N GLN A 59 -20.02 -19.81 -20.26
CA GLN A 59 -20.16 -18.54 -20.98
C GLN A 59 -20.71 -17.42 -20.07
N ILE A 60 -21.68 -17.75 -19.21
CA ILE A 60 -22.23 -16.81 -18.22
C ILE A 60 -21.16 -16.42 -17.19
N LEU A 61 -20.41 -17.39 -16.66
CA LEU A 61 -19.35 -17.13 -15.68
C LEU A 61 -18.19 -16.32 -16.26
N ASP A 62 -17.78 -16.59 -17.51
CA ASP A 62 -16.76 -15.82 -18.22
C ASP A 62 -17.20 -14.36 -18.41
N THR A 63 -18.46 -14.16 -18.79
CA THR A 63 -19.06 -12.82 -18.93
C THR A 63 -19.13 -12.08 -17.60
N LEU A 64 -19.55 -12.77 -16.53
CA LEU A 64 -19.59 -12.23 -15.17
C LEU A 64 -18.19 -11.84 -14.69
N GLY A 65 -17.18 -12.69 -14.95
CA GLY A 65 -15.78 -12.41 -14.61
C GLY A 65 -15.23 -11.20 -15.34
N LYS A 66 -15.55 -11.03 -16.63
CA LYS A 66 -15.17 -9.84 -17.40
C LYS A 66 -15.79 -8.56 -16.84
N LEU A 67 -17.07 -8.61 -16.47
CA LEU A 67 -17.75 -7.48 -15.80
C LEU A 67 -17.11 -7.16 -14.45
N TYR A 68 -16.74 -8.17 -13.66
CA TYR A 68 -16.10 -7.99 -12.35
C TYR A 68 -14.74 -7.31 -12.44
N VAL A 69 -13.84 -7.81 -13.31
CA VAL A 69 -12.49 -7.25 -13.50
C VAL A 69 -12.54 -5.78 -13.95
N LYS A 70 -13.62 -5.42 -14.65
CA LYS A 70 -13.86 -4.06 -15.14
C LYS A 70 -14.60 -3.15 -14.15
N GLY A 71 -14.82 -3.62 -12.91
CA GLY A 71 -15.37 -2.80 -11.82
C GLY A 71 -16.90 -2.78 -11.74
N SER A 72 -17.60 -3.68 -12.45
CA SER A 72 -19.06 -3.78 -12.32
C SER A 72 -19.44 -4.26 -10.93
N LEU A 73 -20.44 -3.62 -10.32
CA LEU A 73 -21.00 -4.04 -9.04
C LEU A 73 -21.81 -5.33 -9.21
N ILE A 74 -21.28 -6.44 -8.71
CA ILE A 74 -21.93 -7.75 -8.76
C ILE A 74 -22.49 -8.10 -7.38
N ASP A 75 -23.77 -8.46 -7.34
CA ASP A 75 -24.38 -9.03 -6.15
C ASP A 75 -23.96 -10.51 -5.99
N TRP A 76 -22.78 -10.70 -5.39
CA TRP A 76 -22.26 -12.04 -5.04
C TRP A 76 -23.16 -12.77 -4.05
N SER A 77 -23.89 -12.03 -3.19
CA SER A 77 -24.80 -12.63 -2.22
C SER A 77 -26.03 -13.25 -2.87
N GLY A 78 -26.55 -12.60 -3.93
CA GLY A 78 -27.62 -13.12 -4.76
C GLY A 78 -27.17 -14.26 -5.66
N PHE A 79 -26.00 -14.13 -6.29
CA PHE A 79 -25.43 -15.15 -7.17
C PHE A 79 -25.17 -16.49 -6.42
N ASP A 80 -24.58 -16.42 -5.22
CA ASP A 80 -24.19 -17.61 -4.45
C ASP A 80 -25.32 -18.20 -3.59
N ARG A 81 -26.52 -17.60 -3.57
CA ARG A 81 -27.59 -17.94 -2.61
C ARG A 81 -27.96 -19.43 -2.61
N ASN A 82 -27.91 -20.06 -3.78
CA ASN A 82 -28.32 -21.46 -3.97
C ASN A 82 -27.13 -22.45 -3.95
N TYR A 83 -25.90 -21.96 -3.71
CA TYR A 83 -24.69 -22.78 -3.71
C TYR A 83 -24.18 -23.01 -2.28
N PRO A 84 -23.87 -24.25 -1.88
CA PRO A 84 -23.29 -24.52 -0.56
C PRO A 84 -21.87 -23.94 -0.47
N ARG A 85 -21.63 -23.11 0.55
CA ARG A 85 -20.31 -22.48 0.79
C ARG A 85 -19.43 -23.38 1.64
N TYR A 86 -18.23 -23.66 1.15
CA TYR A 86 -17.15 -24.24 1.95
C TYR A 86 -16.02 -23.23 2.05
N ARG A 87 -15.54 -22.97 3.28
CA ARG A 87 -14.30 -22.20 3.46
C ARG A 87 -13.15 -23.07 2.99
N LEU A 88 -12.63 -22.77 1.81
CA LEU A 88 -11.41 -23.38 1.33
C LEU A 88 -10.22 -22.55 1.84
N PRO A 89 -9.23 -23.16 2.50
CA PRO A 89 -7.97 -22.48 2.74
C PRO A 89 -7.34 -22.19 1.38
N LEU A 90 -7.33 -20.92 0.98
CA LEU A 90 -6.56 -20.52 -0.18
C LEU A 90 -5.07 -20.63 0.18
N PRO A 91 -4.22 -21.04 -0.76
CA PRO A 91 -2.78 -20.89 -0.59
C PRO A 91 -2.52 -19.43 -0.21
N THR A 92 -1.73 -19.21 0.84
CA THR A 92 -1.18 -17.88 1.09
C THR A 92 -0.52 -17.44 -0.20
N TYR A 93 -0.94 -16.27 -0.70
CA TYR A 93 -0.43 -15.61 -1.89
C TYR A 93 1.03 -16.00 -2.13
N PRO A 94 1.38 -16.63 -3.28
CA PRO A 94 2.76 -16.98 -3.54
C PRO A 94 3.49 -15.67 -3.79
N TRP A 95 4.05 -15.09 -2.74
CA TRP A 95 5.08 -14.08 -2.87
C TRP A 95 6.13 -14.71 -3.79
N GLN A 96 6.35 -14.13 -4.97
CA GLN A 96 7.56 -14.41 -5.73
C GLN A 96 8.71 -14.15 -4.74
N GLN A 97 9.37 -15.22 -4.30
CA GLN A 97 10.54 -15.13 -3.42
C GLN A 97 11.72 -14.64 -4.26
N GLU A 98 11.61 -13.42 -4.80
CA GLU A 98 12.74 -12.72 -5.33
C GLU A 98 13.56 -12.20 -4.16
N ARG A 99 14.82 -12.62 -4.14
CA ARG A 99 15.77 -12.28 -3.11
C ARG A 99 16.35 -10.92 -3.44
N TYR A 100 15.66 -9.85 -3.03
CA TYR A 100 16.17 -8.48 -3.14
C TYR A 100 17.27 -8.27 -2.10
N TRP A 101 18.52 -8.58 -2.46
CA TRP A 101 19.68 -8.14 -1.69
C TRP A 101 19.90 -6.66 -1.93
N ILE A 102 20.09 -5.89 -0.85
CA ILE A 102 20.63 -4.53 -0.93
C ILE A 102 22.12 -4.69 -1.24
N GLU A 103 22.51 -4.52 -2.50
CA GLU A 103 23.91 -4.27 -2.82
C GLU A 103 24.26 -2.87 -2.32
N ALA A 104 25.16 -2.79 -1.35
CA ALA A 104 25.63 -1.51 -0.83
C ALA A 104 26.32 -0.76 -1.98
N SER A 105 25.62 0.19 -2.58
CA SER A 105 26.17 1.11 -3.56
C SER A 105 27.28 1.91 -2.89
N THR A 106 28.53 1.59 -3.21
CA THR A 106 29.72 2.35 -2.82
C THR A 106 29.77 3.66 -3.62
N ASN A 107 28.84 4.57 -3.35
CA ASN A 107 28.93 5.92 -3.89
C ASN A 107 29.85 6.75 -2.99
N ASN A 108 30.99 7.15 -3.55
CA ASN A 108 32.11 7.85 -2.90
C ASN A 108 31.85 9.34 -2.62
N SER A 109 30.62 9.68 -2.22
CA SER A 109 30.26 11.01 -1.74
C SER A 109 29.66 10.85 -0.35
N LYS A 110 30.51 10.49 0.62
CA LYS A 110 30.13 10.40 2.03
C LYS A 110 30.01 11.81 2.61
N PRO A 111 28.82 12.30 3.01
CA PRO A 111 28.77 13.30 4.06
C PRO A 111 29.45 12.72 5.31
N GLN A 112 30.23 13.55 5.98
CA GLN A 112 31.25 13.22 6.99
C GLN A 112 30.71 12.67 8.33
N ILE A 113 29.52 12.05 8.33
CA ILE A 113 28.83 11.47 9.50
C ILE A 113 28.40 10.02 9.21
N TRP A 114 29.27 9.23 8.57
CA TRP A 114 29.18 7.77 8.67
C TRP A 114 30.07 7.33 9.82
N THR A 115 29.60 7.60 11.05
CA THR A 115 30.19 7.04 12.26
C THR A 115 29.95 5.52 12.27
N GLN A 116 30.96 4.77 12.66
CA GLN A 116 31.00 3.29 12.59
C GLN A 116 30.02 2.56 13.53
N ASN A 117 28.98 3.23 14.03
CA ASN A 117 28.08 2.77 15.09
C ASN A 117 26.59 2.90 14.75
N ALA A 118 26.20 3.03 13.48
CA ALA A 118 24.79 2.99 13.11
C ALA A 118 24.21 1.60 13.44
N THR A 119 23.33 1.52 14.45
CA THR A 119 22.75 0.25 14.94
C THR A 119 21.65 -0.26 14.00
N HIS A 120 21.06 0.63 13.21
CA HIS A 120 19.97 0.31 12.30
C HIS A 120 19.93 1.28 11.11
N THR A 121 19.72 0.76 9.89
CA THR A 121 19.84 1.53 8.63
C THR A 121 18.92 2.76 8.56
N LEU A 122 17.70 2.67 9.10
CA LEU A 122 16.74 3.80 9.13
C LEU A 122 16.88 4.71 10.36
N LEU A 123 17.23 4.14 11.50
CA LEU A 123 17.28 4.87 12.77
C LEU A 123 18.59 5.65 12.90
N GLY A 124 19.64 5.21 12.20
CA GLY A 124 20.96 5.79 12.25
C GLY A 124 21.66 5.44 13.56
N HIS A 125 22.12 6.46 14.28
CA HIS A 125 22.90 6.28 15.50
C HIS A 125 22.30 7.06 16.66
N ARG A 126 22.55 6.55 17.87
CA ARG A 126 22.18 7.21 19.11
C ARG A 126 23.12 8.39 19.39
N VAL A 127 22.55 9.53 19.73
CA VAL A 127 23.29 10.72 20.15
C VAL A 127 23.58 10.60 21.66
N ASN A 128 24.84 10.76 22.03
CA ASN A 128 25.21 10.85 23.45
C ASN A 128 24.84 12.25 23.97
N SER A 129 23.81 12.31 24.80
CA SER A 129 23.26 13.56 25.34
C SER A 129 23.13 13.46 26.86
N PRO A 130 23.37 14.54 27.62
CA PRO A 130 23.13 14.58 29.06
C PRO A 130 21.63 14.71 29.40
N LEU A 131 20.77 14.93 28.41
CA LEU A 131 19.32 15.05 28.60
C LEU A 131 18.71 13.71 29.02
N LYS A 132 17.52 13.79 29.62
CA LYS A 132 16.76 12.59 30.01
C LYS A 132 16.16 11.87 28.79
N GLU A 133 15.82 12.62 27.74
CA GLU A 133 15.38 12.01 26.49
C GLU A 133 16.52 11.24 25.81
N ILE A 134 16.14 10.21 25.07
CA ILE A 134 17.05 9.46 24.22
C ILE A 134 16.86 9.94 22.79
N LEU A 135 17.94 10.33 22.13
CA LEU A 135 17.91 10.89 20.79
C LEU A 135 18.64 9.97 19.80
N PHE A 136 18.04 9.80 18.63
CA PHE A 136 18.63 9.14 17.48
C PHE A 136 18.63 10.09 16.29
N THR A 137 19.71 10.06 15.51
CA THR A 137 19.83 10.87 14.29
C THR A 137 20.10 9.97 13.09
N SER A 138 19.41 10.27 11.99
CA SER A 138 19.64 9.65 10.69
C SER A 138 19.48 10.66 9.57
N GLN A 139 19.83 10.24 8.35
CA GLN A 139 19.59 11.02 7.14
C GLN A 139 18.82 10.16 6.15
N VAL A 140 17.90 10.78 5.44
CA VAL A 140 17.14 10.14 4.37
C VAL A 140 17.15 11.01 3.12
N SER A 141 17.23 10.36 1.96
CA SER A 141 16.99 10.97 0.66
C SER A 141 16.09 10.06 -0.16
N GLN A 142 15.51 10.60 -1.24
CA GLN A 142 14.69 9.82 -2.18
C GLN A 142 15.41 8.61 -2.80
N ASN A 143 16.74 8.57 -2.76
CA ASN A 143 17.57 7.48 -3.26
C ASN A 143 17.68 6.31 -2.26
N SER A 144 17.07 6.44 -1.07
CA SER A 144 16.98 5.35 -0.11
C SER A 144 16.14 4.20 -0.67
N PRO A 145 16.62 2.94 -0.61
CA PRO A 145 15.87 1.78 -1.10
C PRO A 145 14.46 1.65 -0.50
N ILE A 146 14.26 2.17 0.71
CA ILE A 146 13.00 2.10 1.47
C ILE A 146 11.93 3.03 0.89
N LEU A 147 12.33 3.97 0.03
CA LEU A 147 11.47 4.95 -0.63
C LEU A 147 11.26 4.69 -2.11
N ALA A 148 11.87 3.64 -2.67
CA ALA A 148 11.82 3.34 -4.10
C ALA A 148 10.38 3.25 -4.63
N ASP A 149 9.50 2.61 -3.85
CA ASP A 149 8.11 2.33 -4.26
C ASP A 149 7.08 3.28 -3.67
N HIS A 150 7.50 4.29 -2.87
CA HIS A 150 6.57 5.17 -2.16
C HIS A 150 6.67 6.63 -2.66
N ARG A 151 6.10 6.87 -3.83
CA ARG A 151 6.10 8.18 -4.52
C ARG A 151 4.69 8.74 -4.67
N LEU A 152 4.56 10.06 -4.50
CA LEU A 152 3.37 10.83 -4.85
C LEU A 152 3.78 11.84 -5.93
N TYR A 153 3.39 11.57 -7.17
CA TYR A 153 3.93 12.23 -8.37
C TYR A 153 5.47 12.04 -8.45
N GLU A 154 6.22 13.12 -8.65
CA GLU A 154 7.69 13.08 -8.76
C GLU A 154 8.40 12.98 -7.40
N ASN A 155 7.71 13.27 -6.29
CA ASN A 155 8.35 13.35 -4.98
C ASN A 155 8.21 12.03 -4.21
N ALA A 156 9.32 11.59 -3.62
CA ALA A 156 9.31 10.50 -2.66
C ALA A 156 8.62 10.96 -1.37
N VAL A 157 7.72 10.15 -0.84
CA VAL A 157 7.07 10.42 0.45
C VAL A 157 7.54 9.37 1.44
N PHE A 158 7.93 9.79 2.63
CA PHE A 158 8.39 8.86 3.64
C PHE A 158 7.20 8.01 4.15
N PRO A 159 7.24 6.68 4.00
CA PRO A 159 6.10 5.83 4.29
C PRO A 159 5.87 5.71 5.79
N ALA A 160 4.61 5.52 6.18
CA ALA A 160 4.22 5.30 7.57
C ALA A 160 4.97 4.11 8.21
N THR A 161 5.23 3.07 7.43
CA THR A 161 5.96 1.87 7.86
C THR A 161 7.41 2.15 8.24
N ALA A 162 8.07 3.10 7.58
CA ALA A 162 9.44 3.48 7.92
C ALA A 162 9.50 4.19 9.28
N TYR A 163 8.52 5.03 9.61
CA TYR A 163 8.42 5.62 10.95
C TYR A 163 8.19 4.56 12.04
N LEU A 164 7.31 3.59 11.77
CA LEU A 164 7.06 2.49 12.69
C LEU A 164 8.33 1.65 12.91
N GLU A 165 9.09 1.36 11.85
CA GLU A 165 10.35 0.65 11.97
C GLU A 165 11.39 1.43 12.77
N MET A 166 11.51 2.76 12.56
CA MET A 166 12.36 3.59 13.40
C MET A 166 11.98 3.50 14.89
N ALA A 167 10.68 3.57 15.20
CA ALA A 167 10.19 3.47 16.57
C ALA A 167 10.43 2.07 17.19
N LEU A 168 10.24 0.99 16.41
CA LEU A 168 10.53 -0.38 16.86
C LEU A 168 12.02 -0.61 17.06
N ALA A 169 12.87 -0.14 16.15
CA ALA A 169 14.32 -0.22 16.28
C ALA A 169 14.80 0.55 17.52
N ALA A 170 14.27 1.75 17.76
CA ALA A 170 14.62 2.54 18.94
C ALA A 170 14.13 1.86 20.23
N GLY A 171 12.90 1.34 20.21
CA GLY A 171 12.34 0.55 21.31
C GLY A 171 13.19 -0.67 21.64
N LYS A 172 13.67 -1.40 20.63
CA LYS A 172 14.55 -2.57 20.81
C LYS A 172 15.88 -2.22 21.49
N GLU A 173 16.38 -1.00 21.30
CA GLU A 173 17.64 -0.56 21.91
C GLU A 173 17.48 -0.16 23.39
N VAL A 174 16.30 0.35 23.78
CA VAL A 174 16.10 0.95 25.11
C VAL A 174 15.22 0.14 26.05
N LEU A 175 14.32 -0.69 25.51
CA LEU A 175 13.41 -1.52 26.29
C LEU A 175 14.03 -2.89 26.57
N PRO A 176 13.64 -3.55 27.67
CA PRO A 176 13.96 -4.95 27.92
C PRO A 176 13.55 -5.87 26.75
N PRO A 177 14.17 -7.07 26.63
CA PRO A 177 13.74 -8.05 25.65
C PRO A 177 12.25 -8.41 25.81
N GLY A 178 11.49 -8.35 24.71
CA GLY A 178 10.07 -8.67 24.71
C GLY A 178 9.37 -8.35 23.39
N LYS A 179 8.07 -8.66 23.31
CA LYS A 179 7.26 -8.28 22.16
C LYS A 179 6.93 -6.79 22.23
N LEU A 180 7.58 -6.02 21.36
CA LEU A 180 7.33 -4.59 21.24
C LEU A 180 5.92 -4.32 20.72
N VAL A 181 5.30 -3.27 21.24
CA VAL A 181 4.01 -2.75 20.79
C VAL A 181 4.12 -1.25 20.61
N ILE A 182 3.56 -0.78 19.51
CA ILE A 182 3.31 0.64 19.27
C ILE A 182 1.84 0.94 19.53
N THR A 183 1.57 2.00 20.28
CA THR A 183 0.21 2.50 20.55
C THR A 183 0.16 4.00 20.30
N ASP A 184 -1.05 4.55 20.16
CA ASP A 184 -1.29 5.98 19.94
C ASP A 184 -0.50 6.58 18.76
N PHE A 185 -0.25 5.79 17.72
CA PHE A 185 0.47 6.25 16.54
C PHE A 185 -0.36 7.28 15.77
N SER A 186 0.23 8.45 15.57
CA SER A 186 -0.38 9.56 14.87
C SER A 186 0.61 10.16 13.89
N ILE A 187 0.13 10.48 12.70
CA ILE A 187 0.87 11.22 11.67
C ILE A 187 0.34 12.65 11.67
N GLN A 188 1.20 13.62 11.99
CA GLN A 188 0.89 15.04 11.96
C GLN A 188 1.13 15.63 10.58
N GLN A 189 2.25 15.27 9.94
CA GLN A 189 2.67 15.84 8.66
C GLN A 189 3.45 14.81 7.87
N ALA A 190 3.15 14.66 6.58
CA ALA A 190 3.94 13.83 5.69
C ALA A 190 5.33 14.44 5.47
N LEU A 191 6.37 13.59 5.46
CA LEU A 191 7.71 14.00 5.01
C LEU A 191 7.79 13.74 3.51
N ILE A 192 7.98 14.81 2.75
CA ILE A 192 8.15 14.79 1.31
C ILE A 192 9.61 15.11 1.04
N LEU A 193 10.24 14.33 0.19
CA LEU A 193 11.63 14.50 -0.22
C LEU A 193 11.66 14.84 -1.71
N ALA A 194 12.19 16.02 -2.02
CA ALA A 194 12.42 16.45 -3.38
C ALA A 194 13.61 15.72 -4.02
N GLU A 195 13.79 15.92 -5.33
CA GLU A 195 14.92 15.39 -6.06
C GLU A 195 16.25 15.86 -5.45
N ASP A 196 17.15 14.91 -5.20
CA ASP A 196 18.46 15.11 -4.56
C ASP A 196 18.45 15.75 -3.15
N GLU A 197 17.28 15.86 -2.52
CA GLU A 197 17.16 16.38 -1.16
C GLU A 197 17.59 15.31 -0.15
N VAL A 198 18.47 15.71 0.77
CA VAL A 198 18.83 14.93 1.96
C VAL A 198 18.25 15.64 3.18
N LYS A 199 17.37 14.95 3.92
CA LYS A 199 16.81 15.44 5.18
C LYS A 199 17.45 14.73 6.37
N SER A 200 17.86 15.53 7.36
CA SER A 200 18.19 15.03 8.68
C SER A 200 16.90 14.68 9.43
N LEU A 201 16.86 13.49 10.02
CA LEU A 201 15.79 13.05 10.90
C LEU A 201 16.28 12.93 12.34
N GLN A 202 15.40 13.25 13.27
CA GLN A 202 15.60 13.00 14.69
C GLN A 202 14.43 12.21 15.26
N LEU A 203 14.73 11.09 15.91
CA LEU A 203 13.77 10.38 16.75
C LEU A 203 14.11 10.64 18.22
N ILE A 204 13.13 11.13 18.97
CA ILE A 204 13.25 11.42 20.40
C ILE A 204 12.36 10.44 21.16
N LEU A 205 12.94 9.74 22.14
CA LEU A 205 12.21 8.96 23.12
C LEU A 205 12.21 9.69 24.46
N SER A 206 11.02 9.97 24.98
CA SER A 206 10.80 10.46 26.34
C SER A 206 10.14 9.37 27.18
N TYR A 207 10.68 9.13 28.37
CA TYR A 207 10.12 8.12 29.27
C TYR A 207 8.67 8.47 29.61
N SER A 208 7.79 7.48 29.50
CA SER A 208 6.41 7.54 29.99
C SER A 208 6.19 6.48 31.06
N ASP A 209 5.15 6.64 31.87
CA ASP A 209 4.89 5.75 32.99
C ASP A 209 4.80 4.27 32.55
N ASN A 210 5.06 3.36 33.50
CA ASN A 210 5.02 1.91 33.30
C ASN A 210 6.09 1.34 32.35
N GLY A 211 7.25 1.99 32.24
CA GLY A 211 8.38 1.46 31.46
C GLY A 211 8.21 1.61 29.95
N ASN A 212 7.28 2.47 29.51
CA ASN A 212 7.08 2.78 28.10
C ASN A 212 7.80 4.08 27.73
N TYR A 213 7.89 4.36 26.43
CA TYR A 213 8.43 5.62 25.92
C TYR A 213 7.42 6.26 24.96
N ASN A 214 7.22 7.56 25.08
CA ASN A 214 6.66 8.34 23.99
C ASN A 214 7.76 8.56 22.96
N PHE A 215 7.46 8.36 21.68
CA PHE A 215 8.36 8.69 20.58
C PHE A 215 7.80 9.82 19.74
N GLN A 216 8.71 10.64 19.21
CA GLN A 216 8.41 11.67 18.22
C GLN A 216 9.50 11.64 17.15
N VAL A 217 9.10 11.80 15.89
CA VAL A 217 10.05 11.87 14.77
C VAL A 217 9.93 13.22 14.08
N PHE A 218 11.07 13.88 13.94
CA PHE A 218 11.21 15.20 13.34
C PHE A 218 12.09 15.15 12.11
N SER A 219 11.88 16.10 11.20
CA SER A 219 12.85 16.43 10.15
C SER A 219 13.34 17.87 10.29
N GLU A 220 14.58 18.09 9.88
CA GLU A 220 15.19 19.41 9.88
C GLU A 220 14.62 20.26 8.71
N ILE A 221 14.06 21.42 9.04
CA ILE A 221 13.69 22.45 8.05
C ILE A 221 14.87 23.40 7.86
N THR A 222 15.39 23.92 8.98
CA THR A 222 16.59 24.75 9.06
C THR A 222 17.39 24.36 10.31
N ALA A 223 18.61 24.87 10.48
CA ALA A 223 19.48 24.50 11.59
C ALA A 223 18.85 24.63 13.00
N ASN A 224 17.84 25.49 13.17
CA ASN A 224 17.16 25.71 14.45
C ASN A 224 15.65 25.40 14.39
N ASP A 225 15.14 24.86 13.28
CA ASP A 225 13.72 24.62 13.08
C ASP A 225 13.44 23.21 12.59
N TRP A 226 12.52 22.54 13.27
CA TRP A 226 12.25 21.11 13.13
C TRP A 226 10.76 20.86 12.95
N GLN A 227 10.41 20.10 11.92
CA GLN A 227 9.04 19.69 11.65
C GLN A 227 8.72 18.39 12.36
N LEU A 228 7.67 18.35 13.18
CA LEU A 228 7.13 17.10 13.71
C LEU A 228 6.35 16.37 12.60
N HIS A 229 6.66 15.08 12.40
CA HIS A 229 5.97 14.23 11.42
C HIS A 229 5.07 13.20 12.06
N VAL A 230 5.58 12.47 13.04
CA VAL A 230 4.82 11.43 13.74
C VAL A 230 5.08 11.47 15.23
N SER A 231 4.11 10.97 15.98
CA SER A 231 4.26 10.64 17.40
C SER A 231 3.56 9.34 17.75
N GLY A 232 3.95 8.74 18.86
CA GLY A 232 3.25 7.61 19.44
C GLY A 232 3.90 7.13 20.71
N LYS A 233 3.56 5.92 21.13
CA LYS A 233 4.15 5.23 22.28
C LYS A 233 4.74 3.90 21.84
N VAL A 234 5.90 3.57 22.37
CA VAL A 234 6.54 2.26 22.23
C VAL A 234 6.74 1.64 23.60
N GLY A 235 6.40 0.37 23.71
CA GLY A 235 6.45 -0.39 24.96
C GLY A 235 6.56 -1.88 24.71
N ILE A 236 6.50 -2.68 25.77
CA ILE A 236 6.43 -4.14 25.68
C ILE A 236 5.01 -4.57 26.03
N THR A 237 4.46 -5.56 25.31
CA THR A 237 3.25 -6.26 25.77
C THR A 237 3.46 -6.76 27.18
N SER A 238 2.69 -6.26 28.14
CA SER A 238 2.53 -6.93 29.42
C SER A 238 1.91 -8.29 29.12
N THR A 239 2.62 -9.38 29.37
CA THR A 239 2.01 -10.71 29.41
C THR A 239 0.98 -10.68 30.52
N VAL A 240 -0.28 -10.38 30.18
CA VAL A 240 -1.38 -10.52 31.12
C VAL A 240 -1.53 -12.01 31.36
N ASP A 241 -1.12 -12.42 32.56
CA ASP A 241 -1.38 -13.72 33.15
C ASP A 241 -2.89 -13.95 33.08
N ASN A 242 -3.32 -14.91 32.26
CA ASN A 242 -4.71 -15.26 32.09
C ASN A 242 -5.14 -16.09 33.32
N GLN A 243 -5.22 -15.44 34.49
CA GLN A 243 -5.81 -16.03 35.67
C GLN A 243 -7.32 -16.10 35.48
N LYS A 244 -7.76 -17.33 35.20
CA LYS A 244 -9.05 -17.93 35.53
C LYS A 244 -9.94 -17.04 36.39
N ASN A 245 -11.04 -16.57 35.80
CA ASN A 245 -12.25 -16.30 36.58
C ASN A 245 -13.14 -17.54 36.54
N HIS A 246 -13.52 -17.93 37.76
CA HIS A 246 -14.36 -19.04 38.18
C HIS A 246 -15.75 -19.04 37.56
#